data_AF-A0A257EV70-F1
#
_entry.id   AF-A0A257EV70-F1
#
_cell.length_a   1.000
_cell.length_b   1.000
_cell.length_c   1.000
_cell.angle_alpha   90.00
_cell.angle_beta   90.00
_cell.angle_gamma   90.00
#
_symmetry.space_group_name_H-M   'P 1'
#
loop_
_entity.id
_entity.type
_entity.pdbx_description
1 polymer ?
#
loop_
_entity_poly.entity_id
_entity_poly.type
_entity_poly.pdbx_seq_one_letter_code
_entity_poly.pdbx_strand_id
1 'polypeptide(L)'
;MRTLTSPTAVTIHSVFDSTGRRIAEYNQATGALIREYVWNGWEPVAVIEGGTVYLVRTDHIGRPVFATTTTGTQVWSASYLPFGGVRTATGALPTARFPGQWFQSESGLHQNWMRDYDPTTGRYIQADPLGLIDGASVYGYVRQNPGRWIDPRGEDAAALGTAIVRGVTMFGGTAAATMGAGIAGFLGILLYPSTLGDGTIPETQDAAGDEPQQCEIGDDGVERCKLILEKCRRNCTDSFEEGSFAGHSGADQFFGIRKCIRECMNAHDCTY
;
A
#
# COMPACT_ATOMS: atom_id res chain seq x y z
N MET A 1 18.03 0.17 0.71
CA MET A 1 18.44 1.30 -0.17
C MET A 1 18.12 0.90 -1.61
N ARG A 2 17.55 1.74 -2.49
CA ARG A 2 17.33 1.37 -3.93
C ARG A 2 18.15 2.23 -4.87
N THR A 3 18.74 1.65 -5.90
CA THR A 3 19.51 2.31 -6.96
C THR A 3 18.64 2.41 -8.21
N LEU A 4 18.26 3.62 -8.63
CA LEU A 4 17.49 3.88 -9.86
C LEU A 4 18.34 4.70 -10.84
N THR A 5 18.22 4.42 -12.14
CA THR A 5 18.99 5.14 -13.16
C THR A 5 18.09 6.22 -13.74
N SER A 6 18.23 7.46 -13.26
CA SER A 6 17.52 8.60 -13.83
C SER A 6 17.84 8.74 -15.31
N PRO A 7 16.92 9.23 -16.17
CA PRO A 7 17.19 9.56 -17.57
C PRO A 7 18.37 10.54 -17.79
N THR A 8 18.89 11.14 -16.71
CA THR A 8 20.07 12.02 -16.68
C THR A 8 21.40 11.33 -16.33
N ALA A 9 21.49 9.99 -16.37
CA ALA A 9 22.69 9.22 -16.00
C ALA A 9 23.14 9.41 -14.53
N VAL A 10 22.23 9.90 -13.67
CA VAL A 10 22.44 10.00 -12.23
C VAL A 10 21.81 8.81 -11.56
N THR A 11 22.62 8.06 -10.84
CA THR A 11 22.14 6.94 -10.05
C THR A 11 21.62 7.43 -8.71
N ILE A 12 20.35 7.13 -8.40
CA ILE A 12 19.64 7.63 -7.21
C ILE A 12 19.56 6.54 -6.16
N HIS A 13 19.98 6.84 -4.94
CA HIS A 13 19.77 6.05 -3.74
C HIS A 13 18.51 6.50 -2.98
N SER A 14 17.50 5.63 -2.93
CA SER A 14 16.27 5.87 -2.17
C SER A 14 16.33 5.30 -0.75
N VAL A 15 15.93 6.10 0.24
CA VAL A 15 15.76 5.74 1.65
C VAL A 15 14.28 5.64 1.96
N PHE A 16 13.89 4.61 2.71
CA PHE A 16 12.51 4.32 3.05
C PHE A 16 12.35 4.24 4.58
N ASP A 17 11.17 4.55 5.07
CA ASP A 17 10.82 4.32 6.47
C ASP A 17 10.41 2.86 6.74
N SER A 18 10.15 2.53 8.00
CA SER A 18 9.71 1.20 8.43
C SER A 18 8.36 0.75 7.86
N THR A 19 7.60 1.69 7.27
CA THR A 19 6.33 1.39 6.61
C THR A 19 6.46 1.18 5.11
N GLY A 20 7.64 1.44 4.53
CA GLY A 20 7.93 1.31 3.10
C GLY A 20 7.71 2.59 2.29
N ARG A 21 7.44 3.74 2.93
CA ARG A 21 7.33 5.04 2.26
C ARG A 21 8.72 5.58 1.99
N ARG A 22 8.94 6.12 0.79
CA ARG A 22 10.22 6.75 0.45
C ARG A 22 10.31 8.12 1.11
N ILE A 23 11.32 8.32 1.94
CA ILE A 23 11.52 9.57 2.70
C ILE A 23 12.61 10.45 2.10
N ALA A 24 13.59 9.87 1.39
CA ALA A 24 14.65 10.64 0.76
C ALA A 24 15.25 9.96 -0.47
N GLU A 25 15.83 10.76 -1.35
CA GLU A 25 16.60 10.39 -2.53
C GLU A 25 17.96 11.10 -2.47
N TYR A 26 19.04 10.33 -2.63
CA TYR A 26 20.41 10.81 -2.65
C TYR A 26 21.08 10.48 -3.97
N ASN A 27 22.03 11.30 -4.40
CA ASN A 27 22.92 10.95 -5.51
C ASN A 27 23.90 9.88 -5.03
N GLN A 28 23.96 8.74 -5.72
CA GLN A 28 24.86 7.65 -5.34
C GLN A 28 26.34 8.06 -5.39
N ALA A 29 26.74 8.81 -6.41
CA ALA A 29 28.14 9.13 -6.63
C ALA A 29 28.67 10.17 -5.62
N THR A 30 27.83 11.13 -5.23
CA THR A 30 28.25 12.26 -4.38
C THR A 30 27.72 12.20 -2.95
N GLY A 31 26.72 11.36 -2.66
CA GLY A 31 26.01 11.36 -1.38
C GLY A 31 25.14 12.60 -1.15
N ALA A 32 25.02 13.49 -2.13
CA ALA A 32 24.22 14.71 -2.00
C ALA A 32 22.73 14.38 -1.94
N LEU A 33 21.99 15.04 -1.03
CA LEU A 33 20.54 14.97 -0.98
C LEU A 33 19.96 15.56 -2.26
N ILE A 34 19.18 14.76 -3.00
CA ILE A 34 18.43 15.19 -4.17
C ILE A 34 17.06 15.69 -3.71
N ARG A 35 16.37 14.88 -2.91
CA ARG A 35 14.99 15.14 -2.54
C ARG A 35 14.62 14.51 -1.21
N GLU A 36 13.79 15.18 -0.44
CA GLU A 36 13.16 14.68 0.77
C GLU A 36 11.63 14.75 0.63
N TYR A 37 10.95 13.79 1.24
CA TYR A 37 9.49 13.65 1.19
C TYR A 37 8.91 13.68 2.61
N VAL A 38 7.94 14.55 2.82
CA VAL A 38 7.20 14.67 4.08
C VAL A 38 5.82 14.05 3.90
N TRP A 39 5.44 13.17 4.83
CA TRP A 39 4.24 12.34 4.73
C TRP A 39 3.25 12.58 5.88
N ASN A 40 1.96 12.49 5.57
CA ASN A 40 0.88 12.32 6.54
C ASN A 40 0.22 10.97 6.28
N GLY A 41 0.62 9.94 7.04
CA GLY A 41 0.29 8.56 6.67
C GLY A 41 0.77 8.26 5.25
N TRP A 42 -0.12 7.82 4.37
CA TRP A 42 0.26 7.49 2.98
C TRP A 42 0.12 8.65 1.98
N GLU A 43 -0.18 9.84 2.48
CA GLU A 43 -0.31 11.05 1.67
C GLU A 43 0.99 11.87 1.71
N PRO A 44 1.57 12.23 0.56
CA PRO A 44 2.69 13.16 0.54
C PRO A 44 2.16 14.59 0.75
N VAL A 45 2.73 15.28 1.75
CA VAL A 45 2.35 16.66 2.12
C VAL A 45 3.36 17.66 1.56
N ALA A 46 4.63 17.31 1.53
CA ALA A 46 5.66 18.16 0.96
C ALA A 46 6.79 17.37 0.31
N VAL A 47 7.43 18.02 -0.65
CA VAL A 47 8.66 17.58 -1.29
C VAL A 47 9.68 18.69 -1.13
N ILE A 48 10.87 18.38 -0.65
CA ILE A 48 11.96 19.34 -0.49
C ILE A 48 13.05 18.97 -1.49
N GLU A 49 13.42 19.89 -2.37
CA GLU A 49 14.46 19.67 -3.37
C GLU A 49 15.30 20.95 -3.52
N GLY A 50 16.62 20.81 -3.46
CA GLY A 50 17.54 21.96 -3.54
C GLY A 50 17.29 23.04 -2.48
N GLY A 51 16.78 22.67 -1.29
CA GLY A 51 16.41 23.61 -0.22
C GLY A 51 15.07 24.33 -0.44
N THR A 52 14.35 24.05 -1.53
CA THR A 52 13.02 24.60 -1.79
C THR A 52 11.94 23.63 -1.34
N VAL A 53 10.94 24.14 -0.61
CA VAL A 53 9.78 23.35 -0.17
C VAL A 53 8.64 23.48 -1.19
N TYR A 54 8.20 22.35 -1.70
CA TYR A 54 7.03 22.20 -2.55
C TYR A 54 5.91 21.52 -1.76
N LEU A 55 4.81 22.22 -1.58
CA LEU A 55 3.63 21.73 -0.87
C LEU A 55 2.78 20.92 -1.84
N VAL A 56 2.52 19.65 -1.53
CA VAL A 56 1.78 18.71 -2.37
C VAL A 56 0.33 18.63 -1.90
N ARG A 57 -0.61 18.62 -2.85
CA ARG A 57 -2.05 18.45 -2.59
C ARG A 57 -2.52 17.17 -3.24
N THR A 58 -3.25 16.39 -2.48
CA THR A 58 -3.79 15.10 -2.88
C THR A 58 -5.28 15.17 -3.19
N ASP A 59 -5.78 14.17 -3.93
CA ASP A 59 -7.22 13.92 -4.04
C ASP A 59 -7.76 13.13 -2.82
N HIS A 60 -9.03 12.77 -2.85
CA HIS A 60 -9.72 12.08 -1.75
C HIS A 60 -9.19 10.67 -1.45
N ILE A 61 -8.38 10.09 -2.34
CA ILE A 61 -7.69 8.81 -2.16
C ILE A 61 -6.19 8.98 -1.92
N GLY A 62 -5.71 10.20 -1.66
CA GLY A 62 -4.32 10.44 -1.27
C GLY A 62 -3.33 10.49 -2.43
N ARG A 63 -3.79 10.52 -3.69
CA ARG A 63 -2.92 10.64 -4.86
C ARG A 63 -2.56 12.11 -5.11
N PRO A 64 -1.29 12.47 -5.34
CA PRO A 64 -0.89 13.84 -5.66
C PRO A 64 -1.61 14.37 -6.89
N VAL A 65 -2.14 15.58 -6.86
CA VAL A 65 -2.83 16.22 -8.00
C VAL A 65 -2.15 17.52 -8.43
N PHE A 66 -1.64 18.30 -7.48
CA PHE A 66 -0.81 19.47 -7.80
C PHE A 66 0.16 19.82 -6.68
N ALA A 67 1.19 20.58 -7.00
CA ALA A 67 2.17 21.08 -6.05
C ALA A 67 2.40 22.57 -6.24
N THR A 68 2.60 23.29 -5.13
CA THR A 68 2.92 24.72 -5.15
C THR A 68 4.19 25.01 -4.38
N THR A 69 4.83 26.14 -4.68
CA THR A 69 5.80 26.76 -3.77
C THR A 69 5.11 27.22 -2.48
N THR A 70 5.91 27.63 -1.50
CA THR A 70 5.43 28.28 -0.26
C THR A 70 4.73 29.62 -0.52
N THR A 71 4.95 30.24 -1.67
CA THR A 71 4.25 31.47 -2.11
C THR A 71 2.92 31.20 -2.81
N GLY A 72 2.53 29.93 -2.98
CA GLY A 72 1.28 29.53 -3.65
C GLY A 72 1.37 29.39 -5.17
N THR A 73 2.56 29.55 -5.77
CA THR A 73 2.74 29.37 -7.22
C THR A 73 2.70 27.89 -7.57
N GLN A 74 1.81 27.48 -8.48
CA GLN A 74 1.74 26.10 -8.95
C GLN A 74 2.96 25.75 -9.81
N VAL A 75 3.69 24.70 -9.42
CA VAL A 75 4.91 24.22 -10.11
C VAL A 75 4.70 22.89 -10.82
N TRP A 76 3.65 22.16 -10.43
CA TRP A 76 3.29 20.88 -11.04
C TRP A 76 1.81 20.62 -10.87
N SER A 77 1.24 19.89 -11.81
CA SER A 77 -0.09 19.30 -11.70
C SER A 77 -0.21 18.05 -12.54
N ALA A 78 -1.10 17.15 -12.15
CA ALA A 78 -1.48 16.00 -12.94
C ALA A 78 -2.98 15.72 -12.86
N SER A 79 -3.54 15.23 -13.97
CA SER A 79 -4.84 14.58 -14.00
C SER A 79 -4.65 13.12 -14.35
N TYR A 80 -5.55 12.27 -13.87
CA TYR A 80 -5.38 10.83 -13.95
C TYR A 80 -6.63 10.14 -14.50
N LEU A 81 -6.40 8.98 -15.10
CA LEU A 81 -7.42 7.98 -15.38
C LEU A 81 -7.81 7.25 -14.07
N PRO A 82 -8.96 6.54 -14.06
CA PRO A 82 -9.45 5.86 -12.86
C PRO A 82 -8.43 4.89 -12.24
N PHE A 83 -7.66 4.19 -13.09
CA PHE A 83 -6.64 3.22 -12.67
C PHE A 83 -5.23 3.85 -12.53
N GLY A 84 -5.15 5.17 -12.33
CA GLY A 84 -3.89 5.84 -11.94
C GLY A 84 -2.94 6.16 -13.09
N GLY A 85 -3.29 5.80 -14.33
CA GLY A 85 -2.57 6.30 -15.51
C GLY A 85 -2.65 7.82 -15.60
N VAL A 86 -1.53 8.48 -15.90
CA VAL A 86 -1.49 9.94 -16.06
C VAL A 86 -2.18 10.31 -17.37
N ARG A 87 -3.23 11.13 -17.30
CA ARG A 87 -3.92 11.68 -18.49
C ARG A 87 -3.21 12.95 -18.98
N THR A 88 -2.88 13.85 -18.06
CA THR A 88 -2.08 15.05 -18.33
C THR A 88 -1.18 15.32 -17.13
N ALA A 89 0.02 15.83 -17.37
CA ALA A 89 0.89 16.33 -16.29
C ALA A 89 1.73 17.52 -16.78
N THR A 90 2.03 18.44 -15.87
CA THR A 90 2.92 19.59 -16.08
C THR A 90 3.98 19.62 -15.00
N GLY A 91 5.22 20.03 -15.34
CA GLY A 91 6.34 20.00 -14.40
C GLY A 91 6.91 18.59 -14.17
N ALA A 92 7.81 18.45 -13.19
CA ALA A 92 8.57 17.22 -12.96
C ALA A 92 8.33 16.52 -11.60
N LEU A 93 7.49 17.10 -10.72
CA LEU A 93 7.37 16.72 -9.30
C LEU A 93 5.94 16.67 -8.78
N PRO A 94 5.43 15.60 -8.14
CA PRO A 94 6.15 14.44 -7.64
C PRO A 94 6.06 13.20 -8.56
N THR A 95 6.95 12.24 -8.32
CA THR A 95 6.94 10.90 -8.95
C THR A 95 6.02 9.92 -8.24
N ALA A 96 5.48 10.29 -7.08
CA ALA A 96 4.46 9.51 -6.36
C ALA A 96 3.18 9.35 -7.22
N ARG A 97 2.48 8.23 -7.04
CA ARG A 97 1.27 7.86 -7.77
C ARG A 97 0.14 7.60 -6.77
N PHE A 98 -0.59 6.49 -6.88
CA PHE A 98 -1.45 6.08 -5.77
C PHE A 98 -0.62 5.94 -4.48
N PRO A 99 -1.25 6.00 -3.29
CA PRO A 99 -0.57 5.73 -2.04
C PRO A 99 0.30 4.47 -2.12
N GLY A 100 1.58 4.57 -1.72
CA GLY A 100 2.57 3.48 -1.82
C GLY A 100 3.30 3.36 -3.16
N GLN A 101 2.77 3.97 -4.23
CA GLN A 101 3.26 3.78 -5.58
C GLN A 101 4.23 4.88 -6.06
N TRP A 102 5.26 4.47 -6.79
CA TRP A 102 6.26 5.35 -7.41
C TRP A 102 6.44 5.05 -8.89
N PHE A 103 6.38 6.08 -9.72
CA PHE A 103 6.63 5.94 -11.15
C PHE A 103 8.10 5.61 -11.44
N GLN A 104 8.32 4.57 -12.24
CA GLN A 104 9.62 4.23 -12.81
C GLN A 104 9.63 4.59 -14.30
N SER A 105 10.52 5.51 -14.66
CA SER A 105 10.68 5.93 -16.06
C SER A 105 11.20 4.82 -16.97
N GLU A 106 12.01 3.91 -16.44
CA GLU A 106 12.72 2.87 -17.17
C GLU A 106 11.77 1.79 -17.70
N SER A 107 10.75 1.46 -16.92
CA SER A 107 9.75 0.43 -17.25
C SER A 107 8.38 1.02 -17.63
N GLY A 108 8.12 2.28 -17.28
CA GLY A 108 6.79 2.89 -17.36
C GLY A 108 5.81 2.39 -16.30
N LEU A 109 6.24 1.50 -15.40
CA LEU A 109 5.41 0.91 -14.35
C LEU A 109 5.44 1.75 -13.07
N HIS A 110 4.48 1.51 -12.20
CA HIS A 110 4.45 2.06 -10.85
C HIS A 110 4.92 1.00 -9.87
N GLN A 111 6.07 1.19 -9.22
CA GLN A 111 6.49 0.28 -8.16
C GLN A 111 5.73 0.58 -6.89
N ASN A 112 5.14 -0.48 -6.35
CA ASN A 112 4.37 -0.48 -5.12
C ASN A 112 4.97 -1.49 -4.15
N TRP A 113 6.13 -1.15 -3.61
CA TRP A 113 6.91 -1.96 -2.66
C TRP A 113 7.08 -3.43 -3.07
N MET A 114 6.12 -4.29 -2.75
CA MET A 114 6.12 -5.72 -3.01
C MET A 114 5.82 -6.08 -4.48
N ARG A 115 5.00 -5.26 -5.15
CA ARG A 115 4.58 -5.49 -6.53
C ARG A 115 4.85 -4.32 -7.45
N ASP A 116 4.94 -4.60 -8.75
CA ASP A 116 4.99 -3.59 -9.80
C ASP A 116 3.61 -3.52 -10.50
N TYR A 117 3.05 -2.32 -10.56
CA TYR A 117 1.70 -2.01 -11.04
C TYR A 117 1.75 -1.40 -12.44
N ASP A 118 0.92 -1.91 -13.33
CA ASP A 118 0.73 -1.38 -14.67
C ASP A 118 -0.58 -0.55 -14.72
N PRO A 119 -0.48 0.79 -14.81
CA PRO A 119 -1.65 1.65 -14.88
C PRO A 119 -2.42 1.54 -16.21
N THR A 120 -1.83 0.96 -17.26
CA THR A 120 -2.48 0.82 -18.57
C THR A 120 -3.50 -0.31 -18.57
N THR A 121 -3.18 -1.41 -17.90
CA THR A 121 -4.06 -2.56 -17.71
C THR A 121 -4.85 -2.49 -16.40
N GLY A 122 -4.42 -1.65 -15.45
CA GLY A 122 -5.07 -1.47 -14.16
C GLY A 122 -4.80 -2.60 -13.17
N ARG A 123 -3.65 -3.27 -13.29
CA ARG A 123 -3.34 -4.53 -12.59
C ARG A 123 -1.86 -4.61 -12.20
N TYR A 124 -1.55 -5.49 -11.26
CA TYR A 124 -0.16 -5.85 -10.97
C TYR A 124 0.36 -6.82 -12.03
N ILE A 125 1.66 -6.73 -12.34
CA ILE A 125 2.34 -7.67 -13.24
C ILE A 125 2.89 -8.91 -12.51
N GLN A 126 2.86 -8.88 -11.19
CA GLN A 126 3.22 -9.98 -10.30
C GLN A 126 1.98 -10.39 -9.52
N ALA A 127 1.81 -11.69 -9.29
CA ALA A 127 0.72 -12.17 -8.45
C ALA A 127 0.93 -11.71 -6.99
N ASP A 128 -0.15 -11.70 -6.22
CA ASP A 128 -0.18 -11.27 -4.83
C ASP A 128 0.57 -12.28 -3.94
N PRO A 129 1.53 -11.84 -3.11
CA PRO A 129 2.17 -12.73 -2.14
C PRO A 129 1.21 -13.28 -1.08
N LEU A 130 0.06 -12.64 -0.87
CA LEU A 130 -1.00 -13.10 0.02
C LEU A 130 -2.06 -13.94 -0.71
N GLY A 131 -1.90 -14.19 -2.00
CA GLY A 131 -2.85 -14.94 -2.82
C GLY A 131 -4.17 -14.20 -3.04
N LEU A 132 -5.30 -14.89 -2.90
CA LEU A 132 -6.64 -14.40 -3.24
C LEU A 132 -7.30 -13.54 -2.14
N ILE A 133 -6.49 -12.77 -1.41
CA ILE A 133 -6.95 -12.02 -0.25
C ILE A 133 -7.81 -10.80 -0.58
N ASP A 134 -7.60 -10.25 -1.77
CA ASP A 134 -8.28 -9.07 -2.27
C ASP A 134 -9.24 -9.38 -3.43
N GLY A 135 -9.80 -10.60 -3.40
CA GLY A 135 -10.81 -11.08 -4.34
C GLY A 135 -10.29 -12.15 -5.29
N ALA A 136 -11.09 -12.44 -6.33
CA ALA A 136 -10.88 -13.59 -7.22
C ALA A 136 -9.64 -13.49 -8.13
N SER A 137 -8.83 -12.44 -8.02
CA SER A 137 -7.65 -12.25 -8.87
C SER A 137 -6.43 -11.84 -8.07
N VAL A 138 -5.39 -12.68 -8.13
CA VAL A 138 -4.06 -12.40 -7.57
C VAL A 138 -3.32 -11.23 -8.24
N TYR A 139 -3.84 -10.71 -9.36
CA TYR A 139 -3.25 -9.56 -10.07
C TYR A 139 -4.10 -8.29 -9.94
N GLY A 140 -5.27 -8.38 -9.30
CA GLY A 140 -6.19 -7.25 -9.19
C GLY A 140 -5.60 -6.10 -8.37
N TYR A 141 -5.91 -4.87 -8.76
CA TYR A 141 -5.68 -3.71 -7.91
C TYR A 141 -6.97 -3.36 -7.18
N VAL A 142 -6.93 -3.39 -5.85
CA VAL A 142 -7.95 -2.87 -4.91
C VAL A 142 -9.39 -3.26 -5.26
N ARG A 143 -9.62 -4.55 -5.51
CA ARG A 143 -10.93 -5.11 -5.91
C ARG A 143 -11.56 -4.42 -7.13
N GLN A 144 -10.74 -3.89 -8.04
CA GLN A 144 -11.17 -3.13 -9.21
C GLN A 144 -11.95 -1.84 -8.87
N ASN A 145 -11.76 -1.28 -7.67
CA ASN A 145 -12.39 -0.04 -7.25
C ASN A 145 -11.38 0.98 -6.68
N PRO A 146 -10.49 1.51 -7.55
CA PRO A 146 -9.43 2.46 -7.17
C PRO A 146 -9.96 3.84 -6.77
N GLY A 147 -11.25 4.13 -6.99
CA GLY A 147 -11.88 5.37 -6.54
C GLY A 147 -12.21 5.38 -5.06
N ARG A 148 -12.18 4.22 -4.39
CA ARG A 148 -12.54 4.07 -2.97
C ARG A 148 -11.43 3.48 -2.12
N TRP A 149 -10.61 2.61 -2.71
CA TRP A 149 -9.62 1.81 -2.01
C TRP A 149 -8.23 2.08 -2.55
N ILE A 150 -7.25 1.86 -1.69
CA ILE A 150 -5.81 2.03 -1.97
C ILE A 150 -5.09 0.75 -1.56
N ASP A 151 -3.95 0.46 -2.15
CA ASP A 151 -3.07 -0.63 -1.72
C ASP A 151 -1.69 -0.04 -1.46
N PRO A 152 -1.37 0.37 -0.21
CA PRO A 152 -0.15 1.11 0.06
C PRO A 152 1.14 0.28 0.02
N ARG A 153 1.04 -1.06 0.01
CA ARG A 153 2.19 -1.96 0.09
C ARG A 153 2.30 -2.93 -1.08
N GLY A 154 1.28 -2.98 -1.94
CA GLY A 154 1.18 -3.99 -2.98
C GLY A 154 0.76 -5.34 -2.42
N GLU A 155 -0.14 -5.41 -1.44
CA GLU A 155 -0.55 -6.62 -0.72
C GLU A 155 -2.07 -6.72 -0.53
N ASP A 156 -2.71 -5.70 0.03
CA ASP A 156 -4.14 -5.71 0.33
C ASP A 156 -4.81 -4.35 0.10
N ALA A 157 -6.10 -4.37 -0.24
CA ALA A 157 -6.89 -3.15 -0.28
C ALA A 157 -7.14 -2.60 1.13
N ALA A 158 -6.88 -1.31 1.31
CA ALA A 158 -7.18 -0.55 2.51
C ALA A 158 -8.01 0.70 2.15
N ALA A 159 -8.82 1.17 3.08
CA ALA A 159 -9.36 2.54 3.00
C ALA A 159 -8.27 3.51 3.46
N LEU A 160 -8.17 4.68 2.83
CA LEU A 160 -7.18 5.70 3.19
C LEU A 160 -7.18 6.03 4.69
N GLY A 161 -8.36 6.21 5.30
CA GLY A 161 -8.49 6.47 6.74
C GLY A 161 -7.99 5.33 7.63
N THR A 162 -8.12 4.07 7.20
CA THR A 162 -7.59 2.90 7.94
C THR A 162 -6.08 2.70 7.76
N ALA A 163 -5.53 3.15 6.63
CA ALA A 163 -4.11 3.03 6.32
C ALA A 163 -3.25 4.01 7.15
N ILE A 164 -3.81 5.16 7.55
CA ILE A 164 -3.17 6.15 8.45
C ILE A 164 -3.02 5.58 9.88
N VAL A 165 -3.97 4.75 10.34
CA VAL A 165 -3.98 4.18 11.71
C VAL A 165 -3.07 2.96 11.86
N ARG A 166 -2.81 2.20 10.78
CA ARG A 166 -1.89 1.04 10.80
C ARG A 166 -0.42 1.40 11.09
N GLY A 167 -0.04 2.69 11.06
CA GLY A 167 1.27 3.17 11.49
C GLY A 167 1.44 3.28 13.02
N VAL A 168 0.36 3.17 13.80
CA VAL A 168 0.37 3.39 15.27
C VAL A 168 -0.02 2.14 16.07
N THR A 169 -0.70 1.16 15.47
CA THR A 169 -1.26 0.00 16.20
C THR A 169 -0.37 -1.25 16.24
N MET A 170 0.90 -1.18 15.82
CA MET A 170 1.82 -2.34 15.80
C MET A 170 2.72 -2.46 17.04
N PHE A 171 2.46 -1.71 18.10
CA PHE A 171 3.03 -1.97 19.43
C PHE A 171 1.92 -2.35 20.41
N GLY A 172 1.71 -3.65 20.59
CA GLY A 172 0.88 -4.22 21.65
C GLY A 172 -0.51 -4.64 21.20
N GLY A 173 -0.74 -5.96 21.12
CA GLY A 173 -2.02 -6.53 20.75
C GLY A 173 -3.12 -6.26 21.77
N THR A 174 -4.34 -6.01 21.27
CA THR A 174 -5.51 -6.86 21.50
C THR A 174 -6.61 -6.55 20.48
N ALA A 175 -7.23 -7.63 20.05
CA ALA A 175 -8.38 -7.85 19.16
C ALA A 175 -9.41 -6.72 18.96
N ALA A 176 -9.93 -6.62 17.72
CA ALA A 176 -11.27 -7.12 17.37
C ALA A 176 -11.94 -6.29 16.27
N ALA A 177 -12.59 -7.02 15.36
CA ALA A 177 -13.44 -6.57 14.27
C ALA A 177 -14.37 -5.41 14.61
N THR A 178 -14.34 -4.35 13.79
CA THR A 178 -15.54 -3.70 13.25
C THR A 178 -15.17 -3.04 11.93
N MET A 179 -15.75 -3.49 10.81
CA MET A 179 -16.18 -2.65 9.69
C MET A 179 -17.21 -3.45 8.85
N GLY A 180 -18.27 -3.87 9.52
CA GLY A 180 -19.57 -4.06 8.88
C GLY A 180 -20.39 -2.79 9.10
N ALA A 181 -20.89 -2.21 8.02
CA ALA A 181 -21.87 -1.12 7.95
C ALA A 181 -21.48 0.25 8.56
N GLY A 182 -21.32 1.25 7.69
CA GLY A 182 -21.16 2.65 8.07
C GLY A 182 -21.35 3.63 6.90
N ILE A 183 -22.28 3.34 5.99
CA ILE A 183 -22.89 4.33 5.09
C ILE A 183 -24.29 4.61 5.61
N ALA A 184 -24.39 5.40 6.68
CA ALA A 184 -25.61 6.10 7.12
C ALA A 184 -25.28 6.84 8.43
N GLY A 185 -24.73 8.05 8.31
CA GLY A 185 -24.34 8.85 9.48
C GLY A 185 -24.27 10.35 9.16
N PHE A 186 -25.10 10.81 8.23
CA PHE A 186 -25.40 12.22 8.02
C PHE A 186 -26.91 12.34 7.96
N LEU A 187 -27.56 12.34 9.12
CA LEU A 187 -28.91 12.83 9.44
C LEU A 187 -29.43 12.10 10.68
N GLY A 188 -29.55 12.79 11.81
CA GLY A 188 -30.17 12.23 13.01
C GLY A 188 -29.64 12.79 14.33
N ILE A 189 -29.69 14.11 14.48
CA ILE A 189 -29.66 14.75 15.79
C ILE A 189 -31.01 14.46 16.49
N LEU A 190 -30.95 14.24 17.81
CA LEU A 190 -32.01 14.30 18.85
C LEU A 190 -32.69 12.99 19.32
N LEU A 191 -32.42 12.70 20.62
CA LEU A 191 -33.29 12.13 21.67
C LEU A 191 -33.35 10.59 21.84
N TYR A 192 -32.67 10.10 22.90
CA TYR A 192 -33.10 8.95 23.71
C TYR A 192 -34.38 9.32 24.51
N PRO A 193 -35.18 8.40 25.13
CA PRO A 193 -34.80 7.04 25.60
C PRO A 193 -35.91 5.94 25.51
N SER A 194 -35.60 4.80 26.15
CA SER A 194 -36.46 3.76 26.78
C SER A 194 -36.95 2.54 25.97
N THR A 195 -36.24 1.43 26.19
CA THR A 195 -36.68 0.09 26.66
C THR A 195 -38.10 -0.40 26.35
N LEU A 196 -38.20 -1.67 25.92
CA LEU A 196 -39.09 -2.79 26.34
C LEU A 196 -39.14 -3.81 25.16
N GLY A 197 -38.74 -5.07 25.33
CA GLY A 197 -39.58 -6.19 25.80
C GLY A 197 -40.06 -7.01 24.60
N ASP A 198 -39.45 -8.15 24.30
CA ASP A 198 -39.99 -9.52 24.52
C ASP A 198 -40.65 -10.13 23.25
N GLY A 199 -40.42 -11.42 22.98
CA GLY A 199 -41.08 -12.17 21.91
C GLY A 199 -40.26 -13.31 21.29
N THR A 200 -40.08 -14.41 22.02
CA THR A 200 -39.67 -15.75 21.52
C THR A 200 -40.64 -16.32 20.49
N ILE A 201 -40.20 -17.18 19.54
CA ILE A 201 -40.54 -18.63 19.39
C ILE A 201 -39.47 -19.35 18.52
N PRO A 202 -38.98 -20.56 18.90
CA PRO A 202 -38.05 -21.40 18.14
C PRO A 202 -38.76 -22.42 17.23
N GLU A 203 -38.09 -22.92 16.19
CA GLU A 203 -38.50 -24.14 15.49
C GLU A 203 -37.29 -24.99 15.11
N THR A 204 -37.33 -26.24 15.53
CA THR A 204 -36.26 -27.25 15.44
C THR A 204 -36.42 -28.15 14.23
N GLN A 205 -35.28 -28.37 13.56
CA GLN A 205 -34.79 -29.63 12.96
C GLN A 205 -35.68 -30.42 11.99
N ASP A 206 -35.13 -30.65 10.80
CA ASP A 206 -35.03 -32.02 10.27
C ASP A 206 -33.69 -32.19 9.53
N ALA A 207 -33.00 -33.28 9.86
CA ALA A 207 -31.75 -33.71 9.27
C ALA A 207 -32.00 -34.87 8.30
N ALA A 208 -31.24 -34.90 7.20
CA ALA A 208 -30.58 -36.06 6.58
C ALA A 208 -30.62 -36.01 5.04
N GLY A 209 -29.43 -36.12 4.44
CA GLY A 209 -29.24 -36.37 3.00
C GLY A 209 -27.84 -35.99 2.54
N ASP A 210 -26.92 -36.96 2.56
CA ASP A 210 -25.55 -36.91 2.02
C ASP A 210 -25.49 -36.43 0.55
N GLU A 211 -24.65 -35.42 0.27
CA GLU A 211 -24.07 -35.13 -1.05
C GLU A 211 -22.68 -34.47 -0.83
N PRO A 212 -21.61 -34.84 -1.57
CA PRO A 212 -20.24 -34.62 -1.12
C PRO A 212 -19.84 -33.14 -1.09
N GLN A 213 -19.41 -32.69 0.09
CA GLN A 213 -18.91 -31.33 0.32
C GLN A 213 -17.70 -31.01 -0.57
N GLN A 214 -17.90 -29.99 -1.37
CA GLN A 214 -16.90 -29.20 -2.06
C GLN A 214 -15.89 -28.64 -1.04
N CYS A 215 -14.59 -28.78 -1.30
CA CYS A 215 -13.53 -28.37 -0.37
C CYS A 215 -13.69 -26.91 0.09
N GLU A 216 -13.87 -26.75 1.40
CA GLU A 216 -13.77 -25.47 2.12
C GLU A 216 -12.33 -24.94 2.03
N ILE A 217 -12.14 -23.84 1.29
CA ILE A 217 -11.04 -22.92 1.57
C ILE A 217 -11.57 -22.01 2.68
N GLY A 218 -11.31 -22.38 3.93
CA GLY A 218 -11.75 -21.60 5.09
C GLY A 218 -11.12 -20.20 5.12
N ASP A 219 -11.89 -19.21 5.56
CA ASP A 219 -11.45 -17.84 5.83
C ASP A 219 -10.28 -17.75 6.85
N ASP A 220 -9.94 -18.84 7.52
CA ASP A 220 -8.84 -18.99 8.48
C ASP A 220 -7.45 -19.10 7.81
N GLY A 221 -7.36 -19.71 6.63
CA GLY A 221 -6.10 -19.85 5.89
C GLY A 221 -5.55 -18.51 5.40
N VAL A 222 -6.45 -17.63 4.98
CA VAL A 222 -6.13 -16.29 4.46
C VAL A 222 -5.60 -15.37 5.57
N GLU A 223 -6.25 -15.37 6.74
CA GLU A 223 -5.78 -14.62 7.92
C GLU A 223 -4.48 -15.20 8.51
N ARG A 224 -4.31 -16.52 8.47
CA ARG A 224 -3.05 -17.18 8.86
C ARG A 224 -1.89 -16.71 7.98
N CYS A 225 -2.06 -16.68 6.66
CA CYS A 225 -0.99 -16.26 5.75
C CYS A 225 -0.67 -14.77 5.83
N LYS A 226 -1.64 -13.90 6.17
CA LYS A 226 -1.36 -12.49 6.53
C LYS A 226 -0.41 -12.36 7.71
N LEU A 227 -0.68 -13.08 8.79
CA LEU A 227 0.14 -13.01 10.01
C LEU A 227 1.55 -13.55 9.77
N ILE A 228 1.68 -14.57 8.93
CA ILE A 228 2.96 -15.13 8.52
C ILE A 228 3.72 -14.12 7.66
N LEU A 229 3.06 -13.46 6.71
CA LEU A 229 3.69 -12.41 5.90
C LEU A 229 4.26 -11.28 6.76
N GLU A 230 3.52 -10.81 7.77
CA GLU A 230 3.98 -9.78 8.69
C GLU A 230 5.23 -10.20 9.50
N LYS A 231 5.30 -11.48 9.89
CA LYS A 231 6.50 -12.05 10.54
C LYS A 231 7.67 -12.16 9.57
N CYS A 232 7.42 -12.67 8.37
CA CYS A 232 8.41 -12.76 7.31
C CYS A 232 8.95 -11.39 6.92
N ARG A 233 8.08 -10.36 6.84
CA ARG A 233 8.47 -8.99 6.53
C ARG A 233 9.39 -8.43 7.60
N ARG A 234 9.02 -8.51 8.88
CA ARG A 234 9.88 -8.06 9.98
C ARG A 234 11.22 -8.78 9.95
N ASN A 235 11.22 -10.11 9.91
CA ASN A 235 12.46 -10.87 9.89
C ASN A 235 13.36 -10.52 8.69
N CYS A 236 12.80 -10.40 7.48
CA CYS A 236 13.56 -10.04 6.28
C CYS A 236 14.01 -8.58 6.27
N THR A 237 13.31 -7.68 6.96
CA THR A 237 13.67 -6.25 7.07
C THR A 237 14.71 -6.04 8.18
N ASP A 238 14.56 -6.72 9.32
CA ASP A 238 15.46 -6.65 10.47
C ASP A 238 16.81 -7.31 10.15
N SER A 239 16.80 -8.43 9.40
CA SER A 239 18.02 -9.07 8.87
C SER A 239 18.83 -8.14 7.96
N PHE A 240 18.18 -7.10 7.40
CA PHE A 240 18.82 -6.11 6.55
C PHE A 240 19.49 -4.99 7.38
N GLU A 241 18.97 -4.68 8.57
CA GLU A 241 19.59 -3.76 9.52
C GLU A 241 20.84 -4.36 10.19
N GLU A 242 20.90 -5.69 10.35
CA GLU A 242 22.02 -6.42 10.96
C GLU A 242 23.18 -6.79 10.02
N GLY A 243 23.15 -6.35 8.76
CA GLY A 243 24.36 -6.24 7.93
C GLY A 243 24.72 -7.43 7.03
N SER A 244 23.78 -8.25 6.57
CA SER A 244 24.12 -9.43 5.74
C SER A 244 24.44 -9.16 4.26
N PHE A 245 24.39 -7.92 3.76
CA PHE A 245 24.72 -7.59 2.35
C PHE A 245 25.39 -6.21 2.17
N ALA A 246 26.40 -5.91 2.98
CA ALA A 246 27.27 -4.76 2.76
C ALA A 246 28.01 -4.91 1.40
N GLY A 247 27.48 -4.31 0.33
CA GLY A 247 28.10 -4.31 -1.00
C GLY A 247 27.15 -4.46 -2.20
N HIS A 248 25.87 -4.76 -1.98
CA HIS A 248 24.91 -4.95 -3.08
C HIS A 248 24.18 -3.67 -3.47
N SER A 249 23.95 -3.47 -4.76
CA SER A 249 23.23 -2.32 -5.29
C SER A 249 21.80 -2.28 -4.76
N GLY A 250 21.17 -1.11 -4.72
CA GLY A 250 19.87 -1.02 -4.11
C GLY A 250 18.76 -1.78 -4.85
N ALA A 251 18.93 -2.10 -6.14
CA ALA A 251 18.01 -3.00 -6.82
C ALA A 251 18.13 -4.44 -6.28
N ASP A 252 19.35 -4.92 -6.06
CA ASP A 252 19.65 -6.25 -5.50
C ASP A 252 19.12 -6.40 -4.08
N GLN A 253 19.11 -5.31 -3.30
CA GLN A 253 18.55 -5.30 -1.94
C GLN A 253 17.03 -5.49 -1.96
N PHE A 254 16.32 -4.84 -2.90
CA PHE A 254 14.86 -4.99 -3.05
C PHE A 254 14.47 -6.35 -3.63
N PHE A 255 15.22 -6.85 -4.62
CA PHE A 255 15.05 -8.22 -5.09
C PHE A 255 15.36 -9.23 -3.98
N GLY A 256 16.35 -8.95 -3.13
CA GLY A 256 16.70 -9.75 -1.96
C GLY A 256 15.59 -9.81 -0.92
N ILE A 257 14.97 -8.67 -0.57
CA ILE A 257 13.84 -8.64 0.36
C ILE A 257 12.60 -9.34 -0.23
N ARG A 258 12.25 -9.07 -1.49
CA ARG A 258 11.13 -9.76 -2.18
C ARG A 258 11.37 -11.27 -2.25
N LYS A 259 12.61 -11.70 -2.49
CA LYS A 259 13.02 -13.10 -2.51
C LYS A 259 12.97 -13.72 -1.11
N CYS A 260 13.51 -13.05 -0.09
CA CYS A 260 13.48 -13.48 1.30
C CYS A 260 12.06 -13.68 1.80
N ILE A 261 11.17 -12.71 1.57
CA ILE A 261 9.78 -12.82 2.00
C ILE A 261 9.08 -13.97 1.27
N ARG A 262 9.32 -14.14 -0.04
CA ARG A 262 8.78 -15.27 -0.81
C ARG A 262 9.27 -16.61 -0.27
N GLU A 263 10.56 -16.75 0.00
CA GLU A 263 11.15 -17.97 0.56
C GLU A 263 10.59 -18.27 1.97
N CYS A 264 10.43 -17.24 2.80
CA CYS A 264 9.82 -17.36 4.14
C CYS A 264 8.35 -17.78 4.07
N MET A 265 7.56 -17.17 3.17
CA MET A 265 6.15 -17.54 2.95
C MET A 265 6.02 -18.99 2.47
N ASN A 266 6.85 -19.38 1.50
CA ASN A 266 6.90 -20.76 1.00
C ASN A 266 7.30 -21.75 2.11
N ALA A 267 8.20 -21.39 3.02
CA ALA A 267 8.60 -22.23 4.15
C ALA A 267 7.47 -22.47 5.18
N HIS A 268 6.41 -21.67 5.12
CA HIS A 268 5.25 -21.77 6.01
C HIS A 268 4.01 -22.34 5.31
N ASP A 269 4.18 -22.96 4.14
CA ASP A 269 3.11 -23.46 3.27
C ASP A 269 2.08 -22.39 2.90
N CYS A 270 2.48 -21.12 2.96
CA CYS A 270 1.72 -20.02 2.41
C CYS A 270 2.24 -19.78 1.00
N THR A 271 1.52 -20.33 0.03
CA THR A 271 1.82 -20.12 -1.38
C THR A 271 1.13 -18.87 -1.91
N TYR A 272 1.74 -18.32 -2.96
CA TYR A 272 1.11 -17.43 -3.95
C TYR A 272 -0.27 -17.92 -4.41
#